data_AF-A0A7M2WTE6-F1
#
_entry.id   AF-A0A7M2WTE6-F1
#
_cell.length_a   1.000
_cell.length_b   1.000
_cell.length_c   1.000
_cell.angle_alpha   90.00
_cell.angle_beta   90.00
_cell.angle_gamma   90.00
#
_symmetry.space_group_name_H-M   'P 1'
#
loop_
_entity.id
_entity.type
_entity.pdbx_description
1 polymer ?
#
loop_
_entity_poly.entity_id
_entity_poly.type
_entity_poly.pdbx_seq_one_letter_code
_entity_poly.pdbx_strand_id
1 'polypeptide(L)'
;MAKRAVIRLQLDVAAKQQLDKLCERRGMTQIAVLSRLVKWFGRQDEVVQASVLGLLSDEMLGDLSQVLLKRLAAISESHRKGE
;
A
#
# COMPACT_ATOMS: atom_id res chain seq x y z
N MET A 1 10.04 -13.21 24.96
CA MET A 1 10.71 -13.45 23.66
C MET A 1 9.85 -12.86 22.54
N ALA A 2 10.41 -12.08 21.62
CA ALA A 2 9.67 -11.59 20.47
C ALA A 2 9.34 -12.76 19.53
N LYS A 3 8.05 -13.06 19.33
CA LYS A 3 7.60 -14.07 18.36
C LYS A 3 7.97 -13.59 16.96
N ARG A 4 9.02 -14.16 16.37
CA ARG A 4 9.41 -13.89 14.97
C ARG A 4 8.70 -14.90 14.07
N ALA A 5 7.93 -14.41 13.11
CA ALA A 5 7.41 -15.22 12.01
C ALA A 5 8.40 -15.15 10.84
N VAL A 6 8.59 -16.27 10.14
CA VAL A 6 9.44 -16.37 8.95
C VAL A 6 8.55 -16.64 7.75
N ILE A 7 8.73 -15.85 6.70
CA ILE A 7 8.04 -16.01 5.42
C ILE A 7 9.11 -16.22 4.34
N ARG A 8 8.89 -17.20 3.46
CA ARG A 8 9.72 -17.42 2.27
C ARG A 8 8.98 -16.85 1.07
N LEU A 9 9.64 -15.93 0.35
CA LEU A 9 9.14 -15.34 -0.88
C LEU A 9 9.85 -15.97 -2.07
N GLN A 10 9.07 -16.34 -3.09
CA GLN A 10 9.59 -16.63 -4.43
C GLN A 10 9.54 -15.35 -5.25
N LEU A 11 10.61 -15.07 -5.96
CA LEU A 11 10.75 -13.94 -6.87
C LEU A 11 11.22 -14.49 -8.21
N ASP A 12 10.71 -13.93 -9.30
CA ASP A 12 11.37 -14.11 -10.58
C ASP A 12 12.75 -13.41 -10.57
N VAL A 13 13.56 -13.73 -11.58
CA VAL A 13 14.94 -13.22 -11.69
C VAL A 13 14.97 -11.69 -11.80
N ALA A 14 14.02 -11.09 -12.52
CA ALA A 14 13.99 -9.65 -12.75
C ALA A 14 13.64 -8.89 -11.46
N ALA A 15 12.61 -9.35 -10.73
CA ALA A 15 12.21 -8.80 -9.44
C ALA A 15 13.35 -8.90 -8.41
N LYS A 16 14.07 -10.02 -8.39
CA LYS A 16 15.24 -10.19 -7.51
C LYS A 16 16.35 -9.18 -7.82
N GLN A 17 16.68 -8.98 -9.10
CA GLN A 17 17.69 -8.01 -9.51
C GLN A 17 17.28 -6.57 -9.17
N GLN A 18 16.01 -6.22 -9.32
CA GLN A 18 15.50 -4.90 -8.93
C GLN A 18 15.59 -4.68 -7.41
N LEU A 19 15.28 -5.69 -6.62
CA LEU A 19 15.41 -5.64 -5.16
C LEU A 19 16.88 -5.46 -4.75
N ASP A 20 17.82 -6.14 -5.40
CA ASP A 20 19.26 -6.00 -5.12
C ASP A 20 19.75 -4.58 -5.38
N LYS A 21 19.40 -4.00 -6.54
CA LYS A 21 19.72 -2.60 -6.86
C LYS A 21 19.11 -1.62 -5.87
N LEU A 22 17.89 -1.89 -5.39
CA LEU A 22 17.27 -1.09 -4.34
C LEU A 22 18.04 -1.18 -3.02
N CYS A 23 18.46 -2.39 -2.64
CA CYS A 23 19.25 -2.64 -1.44
C CYS A 23 20.59 -1.89 -1.48
N GLU A 24 21.31 -1.97 -2.61
CA GLU A 24 22.58 -1.26 -2.84
C GLU A 24 22.40 0.25 -2.71
N ARG A 25 21.44 0.85 -3.43
CA ARG A 25 21.18 2.29 -3.40
C ARG A 25 20.81 2.82 -2.02
N ARG A 26 20.23 1.98 -1.16
CA ARG A 26 19.78 2.36 0.19
C ARG A 26 20.77 1.96 1.28
N GLY A 27 21.83 1.21 0.97
CA GLY A 27 22.76 0.66 1.95
C GLY A 27 22.09 -0.32 2.93
N MET A 28 21.14 -1.13 2.44
CA MET A 28 20.29 -1.99 3.28
C MET A 28 20.34 -3.45 2.82
N THR A 29 20.11 -4.38 3.75
CA THR A 29 19.91 -5.80 3.39
C THR A 29 18.48 -6.05 2.88
N GLN A 30 18.29 -7.09 2.07
CA GLN A 30 16.96 -7.50 1.60
C GLN A 30 15.98 -7.74 2.75
N ILE A 31 16.44 -8.41 3.82
CA ILE A 31 15.62 -8.64 5.02
C ILE A 31 15.16 -7.31 5.63
N ALA A 32 16.07 -6.33 5.73
CA ALA A 32 15.75 -5.03 6.32
C ALA A 32 14.78 -4.21 5.46
N VAL A 33 14.86 -4.31 4.13
CA VAL A 33 13.93 -3.68 3.19
C VAL A 33 12.56 -4.36 3.27
N LEU A 34 12.50 -5.68 3.09
CA LEU A 34 11.26 -6.45 3.07
C LEU A 34 10.53 -6.38 4.42
N SER A 35 11.24 -6.45 5.54
CA SER A 35 10.62 -6.33 6.87
C SER A 35 9.95 -4.97 7.05
N ARG A 36 10.57 -3.89 6.55
CA ARG A 36 9.97 -2.54 6.61
C ARG A 36 8.79 -2.41 5.66
N LEU A 37 8.92 -2.95 4.45
CA LEU A 37 7.86 -2.93 3.45
C LEU A 37 6.61 -3.65 3.95
N VAL A 38 6.74 -4.89 4.43
CA VAL A 38 5.61 -5.68 4.97
C VAL A 38 5.00 -5.00 6.19
N LYS A 39 5.82 -4.47 7.10
CA LYS A 39 5.33 -3.75 8.28
C LYS A 39 4.57 -2.47 7.91
N TRP A 40 5.01 -1.75 6.89
CA TRP A 40 4.31 -0.57 6.38
C TRP A 40 3.02 -0.96 5.68
N PHE A 41 3.08 -1.94 4.78
CA PHE A 41 1.95 -2.41 3.98
C PHE A 41 0.79 -2.87 4.86
N GLY A 42 1.05 -3.71 5.87
CA GLY A 42 0.01 -4.19 6.79
C GLY A 42 -0.60 -3.13 7.71
N ARG A 43 -0.12 -1.88 7.66
CA ARG A 43 -0.70 -0.73 8.39
C ARG A 43 -1.51 0.21 7.49
N GLN A 44 -1.51 -0.03 6.18
CA GLN A 44 -2.30 0.78 5.25
C GLN A 44 -3.78 0.37 5.31
N ASP A 45 -4.67 1.27 4.92
CA ASP A 45 -6.08 0.94 4.73
C ASP A 45 -6.30 -0.04 3.57
N GLU A 46 -7.49 -0.64 3.53
CA GLU A 46 -7.86 -1.67 2.55
C GLU A 46 -7.77 -1.17 1.11
N VAL A 47 -8.06 0.10 0.84
CA VAL A 47 -8.01 0.67 -0.52
C VAL A 47 -6.57 0.76 -0.99
N VAL A 48 -5.65 1.25 -0.15
CA VAL A 48 -4.22 1.30 -0.46
C VAL A 48 -3.65 -0.11 -0.63
N GLN A 49 -4.04 -1.06 0.23
CA GLN A 49 -3.61 -2.45 0.10
C GLN A 49 -4.07 -3.07 -1.23
N ALA A 50 -5.35 -2.91 -1.57
CA ALA A 50 -5.92 -3.39 -2.83
C ALA A 50 -5.25 -2.73 -4.05
N SER A 51 -4.94 -1.44 -3.97
CA SER A 51 -4.25 -0.71 -5.04
C SER A 51 -2.86 -1.28 -5.31
N VAL A 52 -2.06 -1.48 -4.26
CA VAL A 52 -0.68 -2.01 -4.38
C VAL A 52 -0.67 -3.46 -4.85
N LEU A 53 -1.68 -4.25 -4.49
CA LEU A 53 -1.83 -5.64 -4.94
C LEU A 53 -2.47 -5.77 -6.33
N GLY A 54 -2.86 -4.66 -6.98
CA GLY A 54 -3.55 -4.69 -8.27
C GLY A 54 -4.93 -5.34 -8.22
N LEU A 55 -5.59 -5.30 -7.06
CA LEU A 55 -6.91 -5.91 -6.82
C LEU A 55 -8.07 -4.94 -7.03
N LEU A 56 -7.79 -3.66 -7.27
CA LEU A 56 -8.82 -2.74 -7.72
C LEU A 56 -9.16 -3.07 -9.18
N SER A 57 -10.37 -3.58 -9.41
CA SER A 57 -10.90 -3.66 -10.78
C SER A 57 -11.14 -2.24 -11.31
N ASP A 58 -11.13 -2.08 -12.64
CA ASP A 58 -11.49 -0.82 -13.29
C ASP A 58 -12.88 -0.32 -12.86
N GLU A 59 -13.78 -1.25 -12.54
CA GLU A 59 -15.11 -1.00 -11.98
C GLU A 59 -15.04 -0.38 -10.58
N MET A 60 -14.19 -0.91 -9.69
CA MET A 60 -13.97 -0.34 -8.35
C MET A 60 -13.28 1.03 -8.41
N LEU A 61 -12.41 1.27 -9.39
CA LEU A 61 -11.82 2.60 -9.62
C LEU A 61 -12.87 3.61 -10.09
N GLY A 62 -13.81 3.18 -10.93
CA GLY A 62 -15.00 3.96 -11.30
C GLY A 62 -15.83 4.33 -10.07
N ASP A 63 -16.15 3.37 -9.21
CA ASP A 63 -16.94 3.59 -7.99
C ASP A 63 -16.20 4.43 -6.94
N LEU A 64 -14.87 4.32 -6.85
CA LEU A 64 -14.06 5.13 -5.94
C LEU A 64 -14.22 6.62 -6.23
N SER A 65 -14.30 7.01 -7.51
CA SER A 65 -14.54 8.41 -7.89
C SER A 65 -15.86 8.94 -7.34
N GLN A 66 -16.93 8.12 -7.38
CA GLN A 66 -18.25 8.46 -6.84
C GLN A 66 -18.22 8.57 -5.32
N VAL A 67 -17.50 7.66 -4.64
CA VAL A 67 -17.34 7.71 -3.18
C VAL A 67 -16.56 8.95 -2.74
N LEU A 68 -15.49 9.31 -3.44
CA LEU A 68 -14.70 10.51 -3.13
C LEU A 68 -15.51 11.79 -3.37
N LEU A 69 -16.26 11.88 -4.48
CA LEU A 69 -17.15 13.00 -4.76
C LEU A 69 -18.23 13.16 -3.69
N LYS A 70 -18.88 12.06 -3.27
CA LYS A 70 -19.88 12.08 -2.19
C LYS A 70 -19.29 12.55 -0.87
N ARG A 71 -18.08 12.12 -0.52
CA ARG A 71 -17.39 12.58 0.69
C ARG A 71 -17.05 14.07 0.62
N LEU A 72 -16.57 14.54 -0.54
CA LEU A 72 -16.23 15.95 -0.73
C LEU A 72 -17.47 16.85 -0.63
N ALA A 73 -18.59 16.42 -1.21
CA ALA A 73 -19.88 17.10 -1.09
C ALA A 73 -20.37 17.15 0.36
N ALA A 74 -20.27 16.04 1.10
CA ALA A 74 -20.64 15.99 2.51
C ALA A 74 -19.80 16.91 3.41
N ILE A 75 -18.50 17.06 3.12
CA ILE A 75 -17.61 17.99 3.82
C ILE A 75 -17.97 19.45 3.49
N SER A 76 -18.32 19.74 2.23
CA SER A 76 -18.77 21.08 1.82
C SER A 76 -20.09 21.48 2.49
N GLU A 77 -21.04 20.55 2.62
CA GLU A 77 -22.31 20.79 3.30
C GLU A 77 -22.17 20.97 4.81
N SER A 78 -21.27 20.25 5.47
CA SER A 78 -21.03 20.41 6.91
C SER A 78 -20.39 21.78 7.22
N HIS A 79 -19.52 22.29 6.34
CA HIS A 79 -18.99 23.65 6.47
C HIS A 79 -20.05 24.74 6.25
N ARG A 80 -21.04 24.52 5.38
CA ARG A 80 -22.11 25.49 5.10
C ARG A 80 -23.19 25.55 6.19
N LYS A 81 -23.31 24.53 7.05
CA LYS A 81 -24.29 24.49 8.15
C LYS A 81 -23.72 24.98 9.50
N GLY A 82 -22.43 25.31 9.55
CA GLY A 82 -21.73 25.80 10.74
C GLY A 82 -21.53 27.32 10.82
N GLU A 83 -22.04 28.07 9.84
CA GLU A 83 -22.13 29.55 9.85
C GLU A 83 -23.54 30.03 10.18
#